data_AF-A0A2V7FL66-F1
#
_entry.id   AF-A0A2V7FL66-F1
#
_cell.length_a   1.000
_cell.length_b   1.000
_cell.length_c   1.000
_cell.angle_alpha   90.00
_cell.angle_beta   90.00
_cell.angle_gamma   90.00
#
_symmetry.space_group_name_H-M   'P 1'
#
loop_
_entity.id
_entity.type
_entity.pdbx_description
1 polymer ?
#
loop_
_entity_poly.entity_id
_entity_poly.type
_entity_poly.pdbx_seq_one_letter_code
_entity_poly.pdbx_strand_id
1 'polypeptide(L)'
;MPDLDDLALVERCRSGDVTAFEPLVQKYRQRVYRLAFNVLRDTEEAWDVAQEAFIRAWEGLPSFRRQSAFYTWLFRITMNVASDRARARAARGRAFGTERVDEEQWDRELIDSGEAPDARAARAEERRRIERALDALPEHHRAIIMLSDLEGLSYREIAEVLGIPMGTVMSRLHHARKRLRAALRPLLGVVLALLALLGTTPVAAQQIVLFGTRVVLASDTPPPPGMRLAPAGPDERLQSFLPKLRQLFRYKEYTSLERYRAEVPVGATQRWPVPGDRQLEVTPESVRGATLKLNVRLTRGSLTEVTTNIQTQSGNPAVIGGPRYGDGTLIIIVWGHPNP
;
A
#
# COMPACT_ATOMS: atom_id res chain seq x y z
N MET A 1 6.24 -11.63 24.27
CA MET A 1 6.59 -10.44 25.07
C MET A 1 5.56 -9.36 24.78
N PRO A 2 5.16 -8.53 25.76
CA PRO A 2 4.24 -7.43 25.51
C PRO A 2 4.80 -6.56 24.38
N ASP A 3 3.93 -6.09 23.49
CA ASP A 3 4.29 -5.20 22.39
C ASP A 3 4.73 -3.86 22.99
N LEU A 4 6.00 -3.79 23.36
CA LEU A 4 6.63 -2.59 23.91
C LEU A 4 6.66 -1.56 22.79
N ASP A 5 6.15 -0.37 23.10
CA ASP A 5 6.17 0.76 22.19
C ASP A 5 7.61 1.10 21.81
N ASP A 6 7.93 0.94 20.53
CA ASP A 6 9.22 1.25 19.95
C ASP A 6 9.65 2.68 20.31
N LEU A 7 8.70 3.62 20.32
CA LEU A 7 8.98 5.01 20.60
C LEU A 7 9.47 5.20 22.04
N ALA A 8 8.84 4.51 23.00
CA ALA A 8 9.23 4.55 24.40
C ALA A 8 10.62 3.92 24.62
N LEU A 9 10.93 2.82 23.92
CA LEU A 9 12.26 2.20 23.97
C LEU A 9 13.34 3.11 23.37
N VAL A 10 13.05 3.74 22.23
CA VAL A 10 13.96 4.72 21.59
C VAL A 10 14.22 5.90 22.52
N GLU A 11 13.20 6.42 23.21
CA GLU A 11 13.37 7.55 24.13
C GLU A 11 14.25 7.19 25.33
N ARG A 12 14.06 5.99 25.89
CA ARG A 12 14.93 5.47 26.96
C ARG A 12 16.38 5.33 26.50
N CYS A 13 16.61 4.82 25.30
CA CYS A 13 17.96 4.73 24.72
C CYS A 13 18.59 6.13 24.62
N ARG A 14 17.82 7.14 24.20
CA ARG A 14 18.29 8.54 24.09
C ARG A 14 18.59 9.18 25.44
N SER A 15 17.91 8.76 26.51
CA SER A 15 18.22 9.19 27.88
C SER A 15 19.42 8.46 28.51
N GLY A 16 20.13 7.62 27.75
CA GLY A 16 21.32 6.90 28.20
C GLY A 16 21.09 5.48 28.70
N ASP A 17 19.86 4.96 28.62
CA ASP A 17 19.55 3.58 28.99
C ASP A 17 19.89 2.62 27.84
N VAL A 18 21.11 2.08 27.86
CA VAL A 18 21.61 1.13 26.85
C VAL A 18 20.80 -0.16 26.82
N THR A 19 20.22 -0.56 27.96
CA THR A 19 19.45 -1.82 28.05
C THR A 19 18.12 -1.73 27.29
N ALA A 20 17.61 -0.52 27.03
CA ALA A 20 16.39 -0.31 26.26
C ALA A 20 16.55 -0.65 24.76
N PHE A 21 17.78 -0.80 24.25
CA PHE A 21 18.02 -1.14 22.85
C PHE A 21 17.89 -2.65 22.58
N GLU A 22 18.21 -3.49 23.57
CA GLU A 22 18.15 -4.95 23.41
C GLU A 22 16.75 -5.46 23.00
N PRO A 23 15.64 -4.98 23.60
CA PRO A 23 14.30 -5.33 23.15
C PRO A 23 14.02 -4.96 21.68
N LEU A 24 14.56 -3.82 21.20
CA LEU A 24 14.45 -3.44 19.78
C LEU A 24 15.22 -4.42 18.89
N VAL A 25 16.44 -4.79 19.27
CA VAL A 25 17.24 -5.80 18.55
C VAL A 25 16.50 -7.13 18.51
N GLN A 26 15.98 -7.62 19.63
CA GLN A 26 15.26 -8.90 19.69
C GLN A 26 14.01 -8.89 18.81
N LYS A 27 13.27 -7.77 18.78
CA LYS A 27 12.06 -7.59 17.96
C LYS A 27 12.39 -7.59 16.46
N TYR A 28 13.49 -6.96 16.06
CA TYR A 28 13.79 -6.70 14.65
C TYR A 28 14.84 -7.62 14.01
N ARG A 29 15.64 -8.37 14.79
CA ARG A 29 16.80 -9.13 14.28
C ARG A 29 16.47 -10.07 13.12
N GLN A 30 15.38 -10.82 13.21
CA GLN A 30 15.00 -11.76 12.15
C GLN A 30 14.50 -11.03 10.90
N ARG A 31 13.79 -9.91 11.07
CA ARG A 31 13.28 -9.08 9.96
C ARG A 31 14.44 -8.44 9.20
N VAL A 32 15.40 -7.86 9.93
CA VAL A 32 16.65 -7.29 9.40
C VAL A 32 17.48 -8.34 8.67
N TYR A 33 17.70 -9.50 9.29
CA TYR A 33 18.42 -10.61 8.66
C TYR A 33 17.76 -11.06 7.36
N ARG A 34 16.44 -11.28 7.35
CA ARG A 34 15.71 -11.66 6.14
C ARG A 34 15.86 -10.62 5.04
N LEU A 35 15.81 -9.34 5.38
CA LEU A 35 15.97 -8.26 4.41
C LEU A 35 17.38 -8.28 3.79
N ALA A 36 18.42 -8.44 4.60
CA ALA A 36 19.80 -8.54 4.14
C ALA A 36 20.04 -9.80 3.29
N PHE A 37 19.56 -10.95 3.73
CA PHE A 37 19.67 -12.22 3.00
C PHE A 37 19.00 -12.15 1.63
N ASN A 38 17.86 -11.47 1.52
CA ASN A 38 17.18 -11.28 0.23
C ASN A 38 18.02 -10.50 -0.79
N VAL A 39 18.90 -9.62 -0.33
CA VAL A 39 19.82 -8.87 -1.18
C VAL A 39 21.05 -9.73 -1.51
N LEU A 40 21.65 -10.35 -0.50
CA LEU A 40 22.99 -10.96 -0.60
C LEU A 40 22.99 -12.43 -1.03
N ARG A 41 21.95 -13.19 -0.65
CA ARG A 41 21.84 -14.65 -0.85
C ARG A 41 23.00 -15.43 -0.22
N ASP A 42 23.43 -14.95 0.93
CA ASP A 42 24.58 -15.46 1.67
C ASP A 42 24.27 -15.32 3.15
N THR A 43 24.28 -16.44 3.88
CA THR A 43 23.85 -16.49 5.28
C THR A 43 24.80 -15.73 6.19
N GLU A 44 26.10 -15.88 5.96
CA GLU A 44 27.12 -15.21 6.77
C GLU A 44 27.11 -13.71 6.49
N GLU A 45 27.13 -13.31 5.21
CA GLU A 45 27.07 -11.88 4.88
C GLU A 45 25.76 -11.23 5.36
N ALA A 46 24.64 -11.96 5.38
CA ALA A 46 23.37 -11.45 5.89
C ALA A 46 23.39 -11.22 7.40
N TRP A 47 24.02 -12.11 8.18
CA TRP A 47 24.20 -11.90 9.62
C TRP A 47 25.14 -10.74 9.91
N ASP A 48 26.22 -10.61 9.15
CA ASP A 48 27.15 -9.47 9.25
C ASP A 48 26.44 -8.15 8.98
N VAL A 49 25.67 -8.07 7.89
CA VAL A 49 24.90 -6.88 7.55
C VAL A 49 23.84 -6.58 8.61
N ALA A 50 23.21 -7.60 9.19
CA ALA A 50 22.27 -7.40 10.27
C ALA A 50 22.93 -6.77 11.51
N GLN A 51 24.08 -7.30 11.92
CA GLN A 51 24.85 -6.74 13.03
C GLN A 51 25.29 -5.30 12.75
N GLU A 52 25.89 -5.07 11.57
CA GLU A 52 26.33 -3.75 11.15
C GLU A 52 25.17 -2.74 11.09
N ALA A 53 23.99 -3.15 10.62
CA ALA A 53 22.81 -2.31 10.61
C ALA A 53 22.35 -1.91 12.01
N PHE A 54 22.37 -2.82 12.99
CA PHE A 54 22.05 -2.49 14.38
C PHE A 54 23.08 -1.60 15.04
N ILE A 55 24.37 -1.79 14.75
CA ILE A 55 25.44 -0.92 15.24
C ILE A 55 25.24 0.51 14.69
N ARG A 56 25.03 0.65 13.38
CA ARG A 56 24.75 1.96 12.76
C ARG A 56 23.44 2.57 13.27
N ALA A 57 22.43 1.76 13.57
CA ALA A 57 21.19 2.23 14.16
C ALA A 57 21.39 2.72 15.59
N TRP A 58 22.23 2.06 16.39
CA TRP A 58 22.60 2.51 17.73
C TRP A 58 23.37 3.85 17.68
N GLU A 59 24.41 3.94 16.85
CA GLU A 59 25.21 5.15 16.67
C GLU A 59 24.39 6.32 16.11
N GLY A 60 23.47 6.04 15.20
CA GLY A 60 22.59 7.03 14.57
C GLY A 60 21.39 7.43 15.42
N LEU A 61 21.06 6.68 16.48
CA LEU A 61 19.85 6.86 17.28
C LEU A 61 19.68 8.28 17.85
N PRO A 62 20.74 8.97 18.34
CA PRO A 62 20.61 10.35 18.81
C PRO A 62 20.12 11.33 17.75
N SER A 63 20.42 11.05 16.47
CA SER A 63 20.03 11.89 15.32
C SER A 63 18.65 11.54 14.75
N PHE A 64 18.02 10.46 15.20
CA PHE A 64 16.73 10.01 14.71
C PHE A 64 15.62 11.02 15.06
N ARG A 65 15.02 11.63 14.02
CA ARG A 65 14.07 12.75 14.13
C ARG A 65 12.59 12.36 14.19
N ARG A 66 12.26 11.06 14.26
CA ARG A 66 10.88 10.55 14.33
C ARG A 66 9.98 10.99 13.16
N GLN A 67 10.58 11.27 12.00
CA GLN A 67 9.83 11.62 10.77
C GLN A 67 9.23 10.37 10.09
N SER A 68 9.69 9.19 10.50
CA SER A 68 9.17 7.87 10.15
C SER A 68 9.22 6.95 11.38
N ALA A 69 8.56 5.79 11.30
CA ALA A 69 8.64 4.78 12.35
C ALA A 69 10.08 4.24 12.48
N PHE A 70 10.46 3.79 13.68
CA PHE A 70 11.80 3.26 13.95
C PHE A 70 12.16 2.10 13.01
N TYR A 71 11.24 1.16 12.78
CA TYR A 71 11.49 0.03 11.87
C TYR A 71 11.74 0.49 10.43
N THR A 72 11.07 1.55 9.95
CA THR A 72 11.27 2.09 8.59
C THR A 72 12.68 2.65 8.46
N TRP A 73 13.14 3.38 9.46
CA TRP A 73 14.49 3.91 9.51
C TRP A 73 15.55 2.80 9.61
N LEU A 74 15.33 1.80 10.45
CA LEU A 74 16.20 0.62 10.57
C LEU A 74 16.30 -0.14 9.24
N PHE A 75 15.18 -0.40 8.57
CA PHE A 75 15.16 -1.11 7.29
C PHE A 75 15.87 -0.32 6.19
N ARG A 76 15.80 1.01 6.22
CA ARG A 76 16.59 1.86 5.33
C ARG A 76 18.09 1.68 5.55
N ILE A 77 18.55 1.65 6.80
CA ILE A 77 19.96 1.38 7.13
C ILE A 77 20.34 0.00 6.59
N THR A 78 19.55 -1.04 6.88
CA THR A 78 19.81 -2.40 6.42
C THR A 78 19.91 -2.49 4.90
N MET A 79 18.98 -1.89 4.16
CA MET A 79 19.00 -1.89 2.69
C MET A 79 20.23 -1.19 2.12
N ASN A 80 20.66 -0.09 2.74
CA ASN A 80 21.87 0.60 2.31
C ASN A 80 23.12 -0.27 2.51
N VAL A 81 23.29 -0.83 3.71
CA VAL A 81 24.44 -1.70 4.02
C VAL A 81 24.46 -2.93 3.13
N ALA A 82 23.32 -3.60 2.94
CA ALA A 82 23.20 -4.76 2.07
C ALA A 82 23.52 -4.42 0.60
N SER A 83 22.99 -3.30 0.09
CA SER A 83 23.25 -2.85 -1.28
C SER A 83 24.72 -2.50 -1.51
N ASP A 84 25.36 -1.86 -0.54
CA ASP A 84 26.78 -1.50 -0.61
C ASP A 84 27.66 -2.77 -0.62
N ARG A 85 27.34 -3.76 0.22
CA ARG A 85 28.02 -5.06 0.23
C ARG A 85 27.84 -5.81 -1.09
N ALA A 86 26.62 -5.85 -1.64
CA ALA A 86 26.34 -6.47 -2.93
C ALA A 86 27.11 -5.81 -4.09
N ARG A 87 27.19 -4.47 -4.11
CA ARG A 87 27.99 -3.73 -5.11
C ARG A 87 29.48 -4.03 -4.99
N ALA A 88 30.02 -4.08 -3.77
CA ALA A 88 31.42 -4.41 -3.53
C ALA A 88 31.74 -5.85 -3.99
N ARG A 89 30.86 -6.82 -3.70
CA ARG A 89 30.97 -8.20 -4.17
C ARG A 89 30.97 -8.27 -5.70
N ALA A 90 30.03 -7.57 -6.35
CA ALA A 90 29.96 -7.53 -7.81
C ALA A 90 31.20 -6.84 -8.45
N ALA A 91 31.83 -5.89 -7.77
CA ALA A 91 33.08 -5.29 -8.23
C ALA A 91 34.25 -6.29 -8.12
N ARG A 92 34.34 -7.06 -7.02
CA ARG A 92 35.37 -8.08 -6.81
C ARG A 92 35.21 -9.29 -7.75
N GLY A 93 33.99 -9.76 -7.97
CA GLY A 93 33.70 -10.87 -8.89
C GLY A 93 33.92 -10.54 -10.38
N ARG A 94 34.03 -9.24 -10.73
CA ARG A 94 34.51 -8.81 -12.05
C ARG A 94 36.04 -8.82 -12.17
N ALA A 95 36.75 -8.73 -11.04
CA ALA A 95 38.21 -8.77 -10.98
C ALA A 95 38.75 -10.20 -10.86
N PHE A 96 37.99 -11.11 -10.25
CA PHE A 96 38.30 -12.53 -10.14
C PHE A 96 37.04 -13.32 -10.51
N GLY A 97 37.07 -14.04 -11.63
CA GLY A 97 35.94 -14.85 -12.07
C GLY A 97 35.63 -15.93 -11.04
N THR A 98 34.51 -15.80 -10.33
CA THR A 98 34.07 -16.78 -9.33
C THR A 98 32.69 -17.31 -9.66
N GLU A 99 32.65 -18.62 -9.84
CA GLU A 99 31.48 -19.49 -9.95
C GLU A 99 30.64 -19.40 -8.67
N ARG A 100 29.31 -19.32 -8.80
CA ARG A 100 28.39 -19.33 -7.67
C ARG A 100 28.15 -20.77 -7.24
N VAL A 101 28.47 -21.09 -5.99
CA VAL A 101 28.00 -22.32 -5.34
C VAL A 101 26.60 -22.05 -4.83
N ASP A 102 25.61 -22.82 -5.30
CA ASP A 102 24.26 -22.85 -4.73
C ASP A 102 24.34 -23.63 -3.42
N GLU A 103 24.33 -22.93 -2.29
CA GLU A 103 24.08 -23.56 -0.99
C GLU A 103 22.57 -23.65 -0.74
N GLU A 104 22.04 -24.85 -0.97
CA GLU A 104 20.78 -25.31 -0.39
C GLU A 104 20.94 -25.45 1.13
N GLN A 105 20.24 -24.63 1.93
CA GLN A 105 19.49 -25.08 3.12
C GLN A 105 18.88 -23.88 3.87
N TRP A 106 17.54 -23.78 3.83
CA TRP A 106 16.77 -23.15 4.88
C TRP A 106 16.16 -24.25 5.75
N ASP A 107 16.88 -24.64 6.80
CA ASP A 107 16.27 -25.36 7.92
C ASP A 107 16.49 -24.54 9.19
N ARG A 108 15.47 -23.74 9.56
CA ARG A 108 15.19 -23.42 10.97
C ARG A 108 13.68 -23.41 11.21
N GLU A 109 13.28 -24.48 11.88
CA GLU A 109 12.15 -24.67 12.79
C GLU A 109 11.29 -23.43 13.04
N LEU A 110 10.14 -23.38 12.35
CA LEU A 110 8.93 -22.90 12.98
C LEU A 110 8.37 -24.07 13.77
N ILE A 111 8.36 -23.92 15.10
CA ILE A 111 7.63 -24.68 16.13
C ILE A 111 6.87 -25.88 15.55
N ASP A 112 7.34 -27.09 15.89
CA ASP A 112 6.67 -28.36 15.58
C ASP A 112 5.21 -28.29 16.05
N SER A 113 4.32 -27.98 15.12
CA SER A 113 2.88 -27.87 15.37
C SER A 113 2.24 -29.25 15.27
N GLY A 114 2.80 -30.28 15.91
CA GLY A 114 2.22 -31.62 16.03
C GLY A 114 1.68 -32.23 14.73
N GLU A 115 2.22 -31.83 13.58
CA GLU A 115 1.59 -32.04 12.28
C GLU A 115 2.05 -33.36 11.66
N ALA A 116 1.11 -34.05 11.00
CA ALA A 116 1.38 -35.34 10.35
C ALA A 116 2.56 -35.24 9.35
N PRO A 117 3.40 -36.29 9.22
CA PRO A 117 4.61 -36.27 8.39
C PRO A 117 4.34 -35.86 6.93
N ASP A 118 3.23 -36.32 6.36
CA ASP A 118 2.85 -36.02 4.97
C ASP A 118 2.49 -34.54 4.77
N ALA A 119 1.86 -33.91 5.77
CA ALA A 119 1.55 -32.48 5.75
C ALA A 119 2.82 -31.62 5.87
N ARG A 120 3.81 -32.07 6.66
CA ARG A 120 5.13 -31.43 6.73
C ARG A 120 5.89 -31.51 5.40
N ALA A 121 5.91 -32.68 4.76
CA ALA A 121 6.56 -32.86 3.47
C ALA A 121 5.92 -31.98 2.38
N ALA A 122 4.59 -31.95 2.30
CA ALA A 122 3.87 -31.11 1.35
C ALA A 122 4.15 -29.61 1.55
N ARG A 123 4.21 -29.14 2.81
CA ARG A 123 4.59 -27.75 3.14
C ARG A 123 6.03 -27.42 2.79
N ALA A 124 6.96 -28.37 3.00
CA ALA A 124 8.36 -28.18 2.65
C ALA A 124 8.55 -28.05 1.13
N GLU A 125 7.87 -28.88 0.34
CA GLU A 125 7.93 -28.76 -1.12
C GLU A 125 7.31 -27.45 -1.62
N GLU A 126 6.19 -27.02 -1.02
CA GLU A 126 5.54 -25.75 -1.34
C GLU A 126 6.44 -24.55 -1.01
N ARG A 127 7.07 -24.56 0.17
CA ARG A 127 8.05 -23.55 0.58
C ARG A 127 9.20 -23.45 -0.44
N ARG A 128 9.78 -24.58 -0.85
CA ARG A 128 10.84 -24.62 -1.87
C ARG A 128 10.38 -24.07 -3.23
N ARG A 129 9.10 -24.21 -3.58
CA ARG A 129 8.55 -23.61 -4.82
C ARG A 129 8.43 -22.09 -4.70
N ILE A 130 7.96 -21.59 -3.57
CA ILE A 130 7.88 -20.15 -3.30
C ILE A 130 9.28 -19.53 -3.30
N GLU A 131 10.24 -20.17 -2.65
CA GLU A 131 11.65 -19.75 -2.62
C GLU A 131 12.22 -19.67 -4.05
N ARG A 132 12.10 -20.73 -4.85
CA ARG A 132 12.53 -20.71 -6.26
C ARG A 132 11.87 -19.60 -7.08
N ALA A 133 10.59 -19.32 -6.84
CA ALA A 133 9.88 -18.26 -7.54
C ALA A 133 10.39 -16.85 -7.14
N LEU A 134 10.77 -16.65 -5.89
CA LEU A 134 11.39 -15.42 -5.39
C LEU A 134 12.84 -15.28 -5.85
N ASP A 135 13.56 -16.39 -6.00
CA ASP A 135 14.93 -16.45 -6.50
C ASP A 135 15.00 -16.07 -7.98
N ALA A 136 13.99 -16.46 -8.77
CA ALA A 136 13.86 -16.06 -10.17
C ALA A 136 13.50 -14.58 -10.38
N LEU A 137 13.21 -13.83 -9.31
CA LEU A 137 12.97 -12.39 -9.39
C LEU A 137 14.30 -11.61 -9.36
N PRO A 138 14.39 -10.50 -10.13
CA PRO A 138 15.44 -9.52 -9.92
C PRO A 138 15.42 -9.01 -8.49
N GLU A 139 16.59 -8.71 -7.95
CA GLU A 139 16.77 -8.24 -6.57
C GLU A 139 15.80 -7.11 -6.20
N HIS A 140 15.67 -6.09 -7.06
CA HIS A 140 14.78 -4.96 -6.83
C HIS A 140 13.28 -5.33 -6.78
N HIS A 141 12.86 -6.40 -7.47
CA HIS A 141 11.49 -6.92 -7.40
C HIS A 141 11.27 -7.77 -6.15
N ARG A 142 12.27 -8.54 -5.73
CA ARG A 142 12.19 -9.31 -4.49
C ARG A 142 12.16 -8.39 -3.27
N ALA A 143 13.06 -7.42 -3.21
CA ALA A 143 13.13 -6.45 -2.12
C ALA A 143 11.80 -5.72 -1.92
N ILE A 144 11.15 -5.29 -3.01
CA ILE A 144 9.89 -4.55 -2.91
C ILE A 144 8.72 -5.43 -2.50
N ILE A 145 8.69 -6.71 -2.91
CA ILE A 145 7.70 -7.69 -2.45
C ILE A 145 7.91 -7.98 -0.97
N MET A 146 9.14 -8.17 -0.51
CA MET A 146 9.42 -8.43 0.91
C MET A 146 8.96 -7.26 1.78
N LEU A 147 9.29 -6.02 1.40
CA LEU A 147 8.86 -4.84 2.15
C LEU A 147 7.33 -4.67 2.14
N SER A 148 6.65 -4.93 1.03
CA SER A 148 5.19 -4.78 0.94
C SER A 148 4.41 -5.94 1.56
N ASP A 149 4.69 -7.16 1.11
CA ASP A 149 3.82 -8.33 1.30
C ASP A 149 4.22 -9.15 2.54
N LEU A 150 5.49 -9.09 2.97
CA LEU A 150 5.96 -9.76 4.19
C LEU A 150 6.03 -8.79 5.37
N GLU A 151 6.61 -7.61 5.16
CA GLU A 151 6.82 -6.63 6.22
C GLU A 151 5.64 -5.66 6.39
N GLY A 152 4.70 -5.64 5.45
CA GLY A 152 3.45 -4.87 5.54
C GLY A 152 3.61 -3.36 5.35
N LEU A 153 4.71 -2.90 4.73
CA LEU A 153 5.00 -1.48 4.61
C LEU A 153 4.07 -0.78 3.61
N SER A 154 3.67 0.45 3.94
CA SER A 154 2.99 1.32 2.99
C SER A 154 3.93 1.71 1.84
N TYR A 155 3.36 2.08 0.68
CA TYR A 155 4.18 2.48 -0.47
C TYR A 155 5.09 3.68 -0.15
N ARG A 156 4.65 4.56 0.76
CA ARG A 156 5.45 5.69 1.26
C ARG A 156 6.68 5.23 2.02
N GLU A 157 6.52 4.27 2.92
CA GLU A 157 7.62 3.72 3.70
C GLU A 157 8.57 2.92 2.81
N ILE A 158 8.05 2.17 1.83
CA ILE A 158 8.88 1.49 0.84
C ILE A 158 9.70 2.49 0.03
N ALA A 159 9.08 3.59 -0.41
CA ALA A 159 9.77 4.66 -1.13
C ALA A 159 10.90 5.27 -0.28
N GLU A 160 10.67 5.46 1.02
CA GLU A 160 11.65 5.97 1.97
C GLU A 160 12.79 4.96 2.22
N VAL A 161 12.47 3.69 2.45
CA VAL A 161 13.43 2.59 2.69
C VAL A 161 14.34 2.38 1.49
N LEU A 162 13.76 2.37 0.29
CA LEU A 162 14.50 2.10 -0.95
C LEU A 162 15.08 3.37 -1.61
N GLY A 163 14.71 4.56 -1.14
CA GLY A 163 15.16 5.83 -1.72
C GLY A 163 14.69 6.03 -3.17
N ILE A 164 13.49 5.57 -3.53
CA ILE A 164 12.94 5.64 -4.89
C ILE A 164 11.59 6.37 -4.93
N PRO A 165 11.19 6.96 -6.08
CA PRO A 165 9.90 7.62 -6.21
C PRO A 165 8.70 6.68 -5.99
N MET A 166 7.61 7.21 -5.43
CA MET A 166 6.35 6.46 -5.21
C MET A 166 5.83 5.79 -6.49
N GLY A 167 5.87 6.49 -7.62
CA GLY A 167 5.47 5.91 -8.91
C GLY A 167 6.33 4.71 -9.34
N THR A 168 7.61 4.72 -8.95
CA THR A 168 8.52 3.58 -9.15
C THR A 168 8.20 2.43 -8.20
N VAL A 169 7.76 2.72 -6.97
CA VAL A 169 7.29 1.68 -6.04
C VAL A 169 6.09 0.95 -6.63
N MET A 170 5.08 1.69 -7.08
CA MET A 170 3.85 1.13 -7.68
C MET A 170 4.15 0.28 -8.91
N SER A 171 4.95 0.79 -9.86
CA SER A 171 5.27 0.06 -11.09
C SER A 171 6.11 -1.18 -10.80
N ARG A 172 7.12 -1.10 -9.92
CA ARG A 172 7.95 -2.26 -9.54
C ARG A 172 7.14 -3.32 -8.81
N LEU A 173 6.25 -2.95 -7.89
CA LEU A 173 5.35 -3.89 -7.22
C LEU A 173 4.41 -4.59 -8.20
N HIS A 174 3.82 -3.85 -9.14
CA HIS A 174 2.97 -4.42 -10.18
C HIS A 174 3.73 -5.48 -10.98
N HIS A 175 4.93 -5.15 -11.48
CA HIS A 175 5.74 -6.07 -12.28
C HIS A 175 6.26 -7.26 -11.46
N ALA A 176 6.69 -7.03 -10.22
CA ALA A 176 7.16 -8.07 -9.32
C ALA A 176 6.04 -9.09 -9.04
N ARG A 177 4.85 -8.61 -8.67
CA ARG A 177 3.68 -9.47 -8.45
C ARG A 177 3.25 -10.18 -9.73
N LYS A 178 3.27 -9.53 -10.89
CA LYS A 178 2.96 -10.17 -12.18
C LYS A 178 3.91 -11.34 -12.47
N ARG A 179 5.21 -11.17 -12.24
CA ARG A 179 6.22 -12.22 -12.41
C ARG A 179 6.04 -13.36 -11.40
N LEU A 180 5.78 -13.02 -10.14
CA LEU A 180 5.55 -14.00 -9.08
C LEU A 180 4.28 -14.82 -9.37
N ARG A 181 3.19 -14.19 -9.84
CA ARG A 181 1.97 -14.86 -10.28
C ARG A 181 2.19 -15.77 -11.48
N ALA A 182 3.05 -15.39 -12.42
CA ALA A 182 3.38 -16.24 -13.55
C ALA A 182 4.16 -17.49 -13.10
N ALA A 183 5.08 -17.33 -12.13
CA ALA A 183 5.85 -18.43 -11.56
C ALA A 183 5.02 -19.35 -10.63
N LEU A 184 4.03 -18.79 -9.92
CA LEU A 184 3.22 -19.48 -8.91
C LEU A 184 1.77 -19.74 -9.36
N ARG A 185 1.51 -19.78 -10.69
CA ARG A 185 0.17 -19.78 -11.30
C ARG A 185 -0.88 -20.74 -10.69
N PRO A 186 -0.54 -21.89 -10.08
CA PRO A 186 -1.51 -22.75 -9.37
C PRO A 186 -1.78 -22.40 -7.88
N LEU A 187 -1.02 -21.51 -7.24
CA LEU A 187 -0.86 -21.49 -5.75
C LEU A 187 -1.10 -20.13 -5.06
N LEU A 188 -1.68 -19.13 -5.75
CA LEU A 188 -2.01 -17.83 -5.14
C LEU A 188 -2.86 -17.94 -3.85
N GLY A 189 -3.66 -18.99 -3.71
CA GLY A 189 -4.43 -19.27 -2.48
C GLY A 189 -3.57 -19.71 -1.29
N VAL A 190 -2.41 -20.32 -1.53
CA VAL A 190 -1.55 -20.92 -0.50
C VAL A 190 -0.55 -19.92 0.06
N VAL A 191 -0.05 -18.97 -0.74
CA VAL A 191 0.76 -17.84 -0.25
C VAL A 191 -0.02 -16.99 0.76
N LEU A 192 -1.31 -16.78 0.51
CA LEU A 192 -2.22 -16.09 1.44
C LEU A 192 -2.47 -16.92 2.71
N ALA A 193 -2.51 -18.25 2.61
CA ALA A 193 -2.64 -19.15 3.76
C ALA A 193 -1.36 -19.23 4.61
N LEU A 194 -0.17 -19.15 3.99
CA LEU A 194 1.12 -19.10 4.66
C LEU A 194 1.33 -17.80 5.43
N LEU A 195 0.86 -16.67 4.89
CA LEU A 195 0.82 -15.39 5.61
C LEU A 195 -0.08 -15.46 6.86
N ALA A 196 -1.17 -16.21 6.81
CA ALA A 196 -2.07 -16.43 7.94
C ALA A 196 -1.47 -17.37 9.03
N LEU A 197 -0.63 -18.34 8.64
CA LEU A 197 0.05 -19.27 9.55
C LEU A 197 1.21 -18.63 10.36
N LEU A 198 1.76 -17.51 9.88
CA LEU A 198 2.88 -16.79 10.53
C LEU A 198 2.44 -15.84 11.66
N GLY A 199 1.17 -15.88 12.08
CA GLY A 199 0.65 -15.05 13.19
C GLY A 199 0.47 -13.57 12.84
N THR A 200 0.85 -13.16 11.64
CA THR A 200 0.37 -11.92 11.03
C THR A 200 -1.01 -12.22 10.46
N THR A 201 -2.06 -11.97 11.24
CA THR A 201 -3.35 -11.73 10.60
C THR A 201 -3.10 -10.61 9.59
N PRO A 202 -3.39 -10.81 8.30
CA PRO A 202 -3.51 -9.66 7.43
C PRO A 202 -4.61 -8.83 8.08
N VAL A 203 -4.27 -7.62 8.58
CA VAL A 203 -5.22 -6.52 8.58
C VAL A 203 -5.79 -6.60 7.17
N ALA A 204 -7.05 -7.05 7.07
CA ALA A 204 -7.66 -7.55 5.86
C ALA A 204 -7.10 -6.75 4.69
N ALA A 205 -6.45 -7.40 3.72
CA ALA A 205 -5.88 -6.72 2.57
C ALA A 205 -7.01 -5.93 1.92
N GLN A 206 -7.18 -4.68 2.36
CA GLN A 206 -8.32 -3.86 2.00
C GLN A 206 -8.00 -3.50 0.57
N GLN A 207 -8.73 -4.14 -0.34
CA GLN A 207 -8.56 -3.95 -1.76
C GLN A 207 -8.60 -2.45 -2.03
N ILE A 208 -7.49 -1.89 -2.50
CA ILE A 208 -7.41 -0.47 -2.81
C ILE A 208 -8.17 -0.24 -4.10
N VAL A 209 -9.11 0.69 -4.07
CA VAL A 209 -9.93 1.08 -5.20
C VAL A 209 -9.65 2.51 -5.58
N LEU A 210 -9.66 2.76 -6.88
CA LEU A 210 -9.58 4.11 -7.42
C LEU A 210 -10.99 4.56 -7.78
N PHE A 211 -11.42 5.69 -7.24
CA PHE A 211 -12.64 6.34 -7.70
C PHE A 211 -12.45 7.85 -7.87
N GLY A 212 -13.21 8.41 -8.80
CA GLY A 212 -13.33 9.85 -9.00
C GLY A 212 -14.72 10.30 -8.59
N THR A 213 -14.81 11.47 -7.98
CA THR A 213 -16.08 12.12 -7.64
C THR A 213 -16.09 13.53 -8.19
N ARG A 214 -17.20 13.93 -8.82
CA ARG A 214 -17.41 15.27 -9.33
C ARG A 214 -18.70 15.84 -8.76
N VAL A 215 -18.64 17.10 -8.36
CA VAL A 215 -19.80 17.87 -7.94
C VAL A 215 -20.12 18.86 -9.05
N VAL A 216 -21.35 18.80 -9.53
CA VAL A 216 -21.86 19.65 -10.62
C VAL A 216 -23.07 20.42 -10.10
N LEU A 217 -23.12 21.72 -10.36
CA LEU A 217 -24.34 22.50 -10.20
C LEU A 217 -25.13 22.47 -11.50
N ALA A 218 -26.33 21.90 -11.48
CA ALA A 218 -27.30 22.04 -12.55
C ALA A 218 -28.21 23.23 -12.24
N SER A 219 -28.18 24.27 -13.07
CA SER A 219 -28.98 25.49 -12.90
C SER A 219 -29.26 26.09 -14.28
N ASP A 220 -30.34 26.85 -14.43
CA ASP A 220 -30.58 27.66 -15.63
C ASP A 220 -30.12 29.11 -15.45
N THR A 221 -29.65 29.46 -14.25
CA THR A 221 -29.08 30.77 -13.89
C THR A 221 -27.57 30.65 -13.62
N PRO A 222 -26.80 31.74 -13.80
CA PRO A 222 -25.36 31.75 -13.53
C PRO A 222 -25.06 31.32 -12.09
N PRO A 223 -23.92 30.64 -11.83
CA PRO A 223 -23.57 30.21 -10.49
C PRO A 223 -23.40 31.42 -9.56
N PRO A 224 -23.79 31.30 -8.27
CA PRO A 224 -23.61 32.36 -7.29
C PRO A 224 -22.14 32.83 -7.19
N PRO A 225 -21.90 34.14 -6.99
CA PRO A 225 -20.55 34.67 -6.83
C PRO A 225 -19.83 34.07 -5.61
N GLY A 226 -18.52 33.83 -5.73
CA GLY A 226 -17.70 33.21 -4.67
C GLY A 226 -17.59 31.69 -4.73
N MET A 227 -18.19 31.06 -5.74
CA MET A 227 -18.10 29.61 -5.95
C MET A 227 -16.71 29.19 -6.43
N ARG A 228 -16.13 28.14 -5.80
CA ARG A 228 -14.93 27.48 -6.31
C ARG A 228 -15.31 26.66 -7.54
N LEU A 229 -14.86 27.10 -8.70
CA LEU A 229 -15.03 26.39 -9.97
C LEU A 229 -13.86 25.44 -10.19
N ALA A 230 -14.12 24.32 -10.85
CA ALA A 230 -13.06 23.40 -11.22
C ALA A 230 -12.10 24.07 -12.23
N PRO A 231 -10.79 23.76 -12.21
CA PRO A 231 -9.84 24.35 -13.14
C PRO A 231 -10.26 24.12 -14.60
N ALA A 232 -10.16 25.18 -15.41
CA ALA A 232 -10.54 25.17 -16.81
C ALA A 232 -9.66 24.19 -17.61
N GLY A 233 -10.31 23.29 -18.36
CA GLY A 233 -9.64 22.31 -19.22
C GLY A 233 -10.68 21.42 -19.91
N PRO A 234 -10.37 20.85 -21.08
CA PRO A 234 -11.29 19.99 -21.82
C PRO A 234 -11.71 18.81 -20.94
N ASP A 235 -13.02 18.68 -20.73
CA ASP A 235 -13.61 17.66 -19.87
C ASP A 235 -14.45 16.70 -20.72
N GLU A 236 -13.77 16.01 -21.63
CA GLU A 236 -14.40 15.13 -22.63
C GLU A 236 -15.35 14.11 -21.98
N ARG A 237 -15.03 13.64 -20.76
CA ARG A 237 -15.87 12.69 -20.00
C ARG A 237 -17.16 13.30 -19.46
N LEU A 238 -17.14 14.57 -19.02
CA LEU A 238 -18.38 15.25 -18.63
C LEU A 238 -19.20 15.57 -19.87
N GLN A 239 -18.56 16.09 -20.92
CA GLN A 239 -19.20 16.44 -22.18
C GLN A 239 -19.91 15.24 -22.81
N SER A 240 -19.28 14.06 -22.83
CA SER A 240 -19.90 12.81 -23.31
C SER A 240 -21.11 12.39 -22.48
N PHE A 241 -21.22 12.86 -21.24
CA PHE A 241 -22.25 12.47 -20.28
C PHE A 241 -23.36 13.53 -20.10
N LEU A 242 -23.17 14.76 -20.58
CA LEU A 242 -24.16 15.83 -20.54
C LEU A 242 -25.53 15.46 -21.15
N PRO A 243 -25.63 14.74 -22.28
CA PRO A 243 -26.93 14.35 -22.85
C PRO A 243 -27.78 13.55 -21.86
N LYS A 244 -27.15 12.61 -21.14
CA LYS A 244 -27.83 11.78 -20.13
C LYS A 244 -28.24 12.59 -18.91
N LEU A 245 -27.40 13.52 -18.46
CA LEU A 245 -27.75 14.42 -17.35
C LEU A 245 -28.95 15.32 -17.69
N ARG A 246 -29.00 15.86 -18.92
CA ARG A 246 -30.12 16.67 -19.43
C ARG A 246 -31.43 15.89 -19.45
N GLN A 247 -31.38 14.60 -19.81
CA GLN A 247 -32.55 13.73 -19.76
C GLN A 247 -33.04 13.51 -18.31
N LEU A 248 -32.11 13.34 -17.36
CA LEU A 248 -32.44 13.04 -15.96
C LEU A 248 -32.93 14.26 -15.15
N PHE A 249 -32.30 15.42 -15.32
CA PHE A 249 -32.53 16.59 -14.47
C PHE A 249 -33.10 17.81 -15.18
N ARG A 250 -33.18 17.81 -16.53
CA ARG A 250 -33.84 18.82 -17.36
C ARG A 250 -33.33 20.27 -17.24
N TYR A 251 -32.11 20.49 -16.75
CA TYR A 251 -31.45 21.81 -16.77
C TYR A 251 -30.69 22.03 -18.09
N LYS A 252 -30.46 23.29 -18.46
CA LYS A 252 -29.68 23.66 -19.66
C LYS A 252 -28.18 23.69 -19.37
N GLU A 253 -27.80 24.27 -18.23
CA GLU A 253 -26.41 24.47 -17.82
C GLU A 253 -25.99 23.53 -16.68
N TYR A 254 -24.76 23.03 -16.79
CA TYR A 254 -24.13 22.13 -15.83
C TYR A 254 -22.71 22.62 -15.55
N THR A 255 -22.53 23.25 -14.39
CA THR A 255 -21.24 23.85 -14.00
C THR A 255 -20.47 22.88 -13.11
N SER A 256 -19.28 22.46 -13.55
CA SER A 256 -18.40 21.63 -12.72
C SER A 256 -17.80 22.47 -11.60
N LEU A 257 -18.11 22.12 -10.36
CA LEU A 257 -17.62 22.84 -9.18
C LEU A 257 -16.29 22.27 -8.72
N GLU A 258 -16.24 20.95 -8.49
CA GLU A 258 -15.07 20.32 -7.89
C GLU A 258 -14.82 18.92 -8.46
N ARG A 259 -13.55 18.54 -8.50
CA ARG A 259 -13.06 17.27 -9.04
C ARG A 259 -12.19 16.60 -7.98
N TYR A 260 -12.65 15.46 -7.49
CA TYR A 260 -11.96 14.66 -6.49
C TYR A 260 -11.54 13.33 -7.10
N ARG A 261 -10.34 12.88 -6.76
CA ARG A 261 -9.83 11.55 -7.11
C ARG A 261 -9.19 10.96 -5.87
N ALA A 262 -9.58 9.73 -5.54
CA ALA A 262 -9.12 9.05 -4.34
C ALA A 262 -8.72 7.62 -4.69
N GLU A 263 -7.55 7.23 -4.20
CA GLU A 263 -7.09 5.85 -4.17
C GLU A 263 -7.15 5.39 -2.71
N VAL A 264 -8.12 4.54 -2.39
CA VAL A 264 -8.45 4.25 -1.00
C VAL A 264 -8.74 2.77 -0.75
N PRO A 265 -8.38 2.27 0.43
CA PRO A 265 -8.77 0.94 0.87
C PRO A 265 -10.31 0.78 0.91
N VAL A 266 -10.83 -0.38 0.49
CA VAL A 266 -12.24 -0.75 0.74
C VAL A 266 -12.53 -0.69 2.25
N GLY A 267 -13.57 0.03 2.63
CA GLY A 267 -13.97 0.32 3.99
C GLY A 267 -13.55 1.71 4.48
N ALA A 268 -12.60 2.38 3.81
CA ALA A 268 -12.14 3.70 4.21
C ALA A 268 -13.04 4.83 3.66
N THR A 269 -13.60 5.64 4.55
CA THR A 269 -14.41 6.81 4.18
C THR A 269 -13.53 7.99 3.79
N GLN A 270 -13.79 8.56 2.62
CA GLN A 270 -13.24 9.85 2.19
C GLN A 270 -14.23 10.96 2.42
N ARG A 271 -13.73 12.15 2.76
CA ARG A 271 -14.55 13.31 3.09
C ARG A 271 -14.06 14.53 2.33
N TRP A 272 -14.98 15.24 1.69
CA TRP A 272 -14.70 16.50 1.01
C TRP A 272 -15.71 17.57 1.38
N PRO A 273 -15.26 18.81 1.63
CA PRO A 273 -16.17 19.93 1.74
C PRO A 273 -16.85 20.18 0.39
N VAL A 274 -18.15 20.48 0.41
CA VAL A 274 -18.91 20.87 -0.79
C VAL A 274 -19.81 22.08 -0.47
N PRO A 275 -20.29 22.84 -1.48
CA PRO A 275 -20.98 24.10 -1.25
C PRO A 275 -22.20 24.05 -0.32
N GLY A 276 -22.33 25.08 0.51
CA GLY A 276 -23.41 25.23 1.49
C GLY A 276 -23.15 24.56 2.83
N ASP A 277 -21.90 24.61 3.31
CA ASP A 277 -21.43 24.00 4.57
C ASP A 277 -21.67 22.50 4.66
N ARG A 278 -21.51 21.83 3.52
CA ARG A 278 -21.78 20.40 3.37
C ARG A 278 -20.50 19.59 3.37
N GLN A 279 -20.61 18.34 3.78
CA GLN A 279 -19.56 17.33 3.72
C GLN A 279 -20.04 16.15 2.89
N LEU A 280 -19.31 15.85 1.82
CA LEU A 280 -19.50 14.68 0.99
C LEU A 280 -18.60 13.56 1.50
N GLU A 281 -19.22 12.49 1.99
CA GLU A 281 -18.55 11.27 2.40
C GLU A 281 -18.73 10.17 1.34
N VAL A 282 -17.65 9.52 0.93
CA VAL A 282 -17.70 8.37 0.03
C VAL A 282 -16.89 7.22 0.60
N THR A 283 -17.53 6.08 0.80
CA THR A 283 -16.92 4.87 1.38
C THR A 283 -17.07 3.71 0.41
N PRO A 284 -15.99 3.15 -0.14
CA PRO A 284 -16.10 1.92 -0.90
C PRO A 284 -16.43 0.76 0.02
N GLU A 285 -17.50 0.00 -0.27
CA GLU A 285 -17.94 -1.11 0.59
C GLU A 285 -17.39 -2.46 0.13
N SER A 286 -17.35 -2.69 -1.18
CA SER A 286 -16.85 -3.95 -1.75
C SER A 286 -16.56 -3.82 -3.25
N VAL A 287 -15.68 -4.70 -3.73
CA VAL A 287 -15.44 -4.93 -5.15
C VAL A 287 -15.85 -6.36 -5.49
N ARG A 288 -16.65 -6.54 -6.55
CA ARG A 288 -16.94 -7.86 -7.12
C ARG A 288 -16.74 -7.81 -8.63
N GLY A 289 -15.72 -8.50 -9.13
CA GLY A 289 -15.36 -8.48 -10.55
C GLY A 289 -15.05 -7.05 -11.03
N ALA A 290 -15.83 -6.57 -12.00
CA ALA A 290 -15.71 -5.22 -12.56
C ALA A 290 -16.66 -4.19 -11.93
N THR A 291 -17.34 -4.52 -10.82
CA THR A 291 -18.29 -3.64 -10.14
C THR A 291 -17.74 -3.18 -8.79
N LEU A 292 -17.74 -1.87 -8.58
CA LEU A 292 -17.39 -1.22 -7.31
C LEU A 292 -18.67 -0.72 -6.63
N LYS A 293 -18.92 -1.20 -5.41
CA LYS A 293 -20.03 -0.71 -4.56
C LYS A 293 -19.51 0.36 -3.60
N LEU A 294 -20.16 1.52 -3.57
CA LEU A 294 -19.81 2.62 -2.67
C LEU A 294 -21.04 3.09 -1.90
N ASN A 295 -20.86 3.46 -0.64
CA ASN A 295 -21.80 4.28 0.12
C ASN A 295 -21.42 5.75 -0.08
N VAL A 296 -22.40 6.58 -0.42
CA VAL A 296 -22.23 8.02 -0.56
C VAL A 296 -23.18 8.70 0.42
N ARG A 297 -22.64 9.59 1.25
CA ARG A 297 -23.39 10.39 2.21
C ARG A 297 -23.07 11.86 2.02
N LEU A 298 -24.09 12.71 2.11
CA LEU A 298 -23.96 14.15 2.11
C LEU A 298 -24.58 14.69 3.40
N THR A 299 -23.80 15.40 4.19
CA THR A 299 -24.24 15.99 5.46
C THR A 299 -24.08 17.50 5.46
N ARG A 300 -24.91 18.21 6.22
CA ARG A 300 -24.81 19.64 6.52
C ARG A 300 -24.93 19.82 8.03
N GLY A 301 -23.81 20.05 8.72
CA GLY A 301 -23.76 19.96 10.18
C GLY A 301 -24.15 18.56 10.67
N SER A 302 -25.20 18.47 11.49
CA SER A 302 -25.75 17.19 12.00
C SER A 302 -26.80 16.56 11.08
N LEU A 303 -27.28 17.27 10.06
CA LEU A 303 -28.32 16.78 9.15
C LEU A 303 -27.70 15.94 8.03
N THR A 304 -28.21 14.71 7.84
CA THR A 304 -27.90 13.92 6.64
C THR A 304 -28.91 14.25 5.55
N GLU A 305 -28.47 14.90 4.47
CA GLU A 305 -29.33 15.29 3.35
C GLU A 305 -29.42 14.19 2.28
N VAL A 306 -28.36 13.40 2.10
CA VAL A 306 -28.34 12.26 1.18
C VAL A 306 -27.57 11.11 1.83
N THR A 307 -28.09 9.89 1.73
CA THR A 307 -27.34 8.66 2.03
C THR A 307 -27.80 7.58 1.07
N THR A 308 -26.89 7.04 0.26
CA THR A 308 -27.26 6.04 -0.74
C THR A 308 -26.11 5.09 -1.05
N ASN A 309 -26.47 3.87 -1.42
CA ASN A 309 -25.52 2.87 -1.91
C ASN A 309 -25.57 2.87 -3.43
N ILE A 310 -24.42 3.10 -4.05
CA ILE A 310 -24.26 3.11 -5.50
C ILE A 310 -23.37 1.97 -5.96
N GLN A 311 -23.54 1.60 -7.22
CA GLN A 311 -22.65 0.69 -7.92
C GLN A 311 -22.12 1.38 -9.17
N THR A 312 -20.82 1.22 -9.41
CA THR A 312 -20.13 1.78 -10.57
C THR A 312 -19.34 0.69 -11.27
N GLN A 313 -19.20 0.82 -12.58
CA GLN A 313 -18.38 -0.06 -13.40
C GLN A 313 -17.46 0.80 -14.27
N SER A 314 -16.38 0.22 -14.80
CA SER A 314 -15.48 0.94 -15.70
C SER A 314 -16.26 1.52 -16.89
N GLY A 315 -16.22 2.84 -17.06
CA GLY A 315 -16.96 3.54 -18.11
C GLY A 315 -18.43 3.87 -17.81
N ASN A 316 -19.01 3.35 -16.71
CA ASN A 316 -20.40 3.63 -16.33
C ASN A 316 -20.47 4.27 -14.92
N PRO A 317 -20.52 5.62 -14.84
CA PRO A 317 -20.62 6.31 -13.56
C PRO A 317 -22.01 6.22 -12.92
N ALA A 318 -22.03 6.32 -11.60
CA ALA A 318 -23.26 6.54 -10.84
C ALA A 318 -23.53 8.05 -10.73
N VAL A 319 -24.81 8.42 -10.81
CA VAL A 319 -25.28 9.80 -10.70
C VAL A 319 -26.23 9.89 -9.53
N ILE A 320 -25.98 10.83 -8.64
CA ILE A 320 -26.77 11.07 -7.44
C ILE A 320 -27.28 12.50 -7.49
N GLY A 321 -28.60 12.65 -7.48
CA GLY A 321 -29.25 13.93 -7.27
C GLY A 321 -29.13 14.34 -5.80
N GLY A 322 -28.55 15.51 -5.56
CA GLY A 322 -28.39 16.10 -4.25
C GLY A 322 -29.45 17.17 -3.94
N PRO A 323 -29.30 17.88 -2.81
CA PRO A 323 -30.19 18.94 -2.39
C PRO A 323 -30.05 20.17 -3.29
N ARG A 324 -31.05 21.06 -3.22
CA ARG A 324 -30.99 22.36 -3.88
C ARG A 324 -29.88 23.24 -3.31
N TYR A 325 -29.30 24.06 -4.17
CA TYR A 325 -28.32 25.07 -3.80
C TYR A 325 -28.47 26.29 -4.71
N GLY A 326 -28.86 27.43 -4.12
CA GLY A 326 -29.37 28.57 -4.89
C GLY A 326 -30.62 28.16 -5.69
N ASP A 327 -30.67 28.55 -6.96
CA ASP A 327 -31.74 28.19 -7.90
C ASP A 327 -31.53 26.83 -8.59
N GLY A 328 -30.41 26.17 -8.29
CA GLY A 328 -30.00 24.93 -8.93
C GLY A 328 -30.07 23.70 -8.03
N THR A 329 -29.67 22.57 -8.59
CA THR A 329 -29.54 21.28 -7.90
C THR A 329 -28.09 20.80 -7.94
N LEU A 330 -27.55 20.37 -6.80
CA LEU A 330 -26.24 19.73 -6.75
C LEU A 330 -26.36 18.30 -7.28
N ILE A 331 -25.47 17.92 -8.17
CA ILE A 331 -25.37 16.57 -8.73
C ILE A 331 -24.00 16.02 -8.40
N ILE A 332 -23.97 14.83 -7.81
CA ILE A 332 -22.73 14.10 -7.50
C ILE A 332 -22.60 12.98 -8.52
N ILE A 333 -21.48 12.95 -9.23
CA ILE A 333 -21.16 11.90 -10.20
C ILE A 333 -19.95 11.14 -9.66
N VAL A 334 -20.06 9.81 -9.58
CA VAL A 334 -19.00 8.94 -9.07
C VAL A 334 -18.59 7.95 -10.15
N TRP A 335 -17.30 7.94 -10.49
CA TRP A 335 -16.69 6.96 -11.40
C TRP A 335 -15.83 6.00 -10.58
N GLY A 336 -16.10 4.70 -10.68
CA GLY A 336 -15.25 3.68 -10.07
C GLY A 336 -14.36 2.97 -11.08
N HIS A 337 -13.11 2.75 -10.69
CA HIS A 337 -12.20 1.82 -11.34
C HIS A 337 -11.87 0.70 -10.34
N PRO A 338 -12.64 -0.42 -10.35
CA PRO A 338 -12.48 -1.51 -9.39
C PRO A 338 -11.15 -2.28 -9.51
N ASN A 339 -10.43 -2.10 -10.63
CA ASN A 339 -9.06 -2.56 -10.84
C ASN A 339 -8.28 -1.42 -11.52
N PRO A 340 -7.38 -0.72 -10.80
CA PRO A 340 -6.49 0.28 -11.39
C PRO A 340 -5.39 -0.33 -12.28
#